data_AF-A0A133V0X1-F1
#
_entry.id   AF-A0A133V0X1-F1
#
_cell.length_a   1.000
_cell.length_b   1.000
_cell.length_c   1.000
_cell.angle_alpha   90.00
_cell.angle_beta   90.00
_cell.angle_gamma   90.00
#
_symmetry.space_group_name_H-M   'P 1'
#
loop_
_entity.id
_entity.type
_entity.pdbx_description
1 polymer ?
#
loop_
_entity_poly.entity_id
_entity_poly.type
_entity_poly.pdbx_seq_one_letter_code
_entity_poly.pdbx_strand_id
1 'polypeptide(L)'
;MRIRQDQQGFVLSGTALLLILPAMLLTASFFEAVTVGGESAYLQATSDKVFYTGKDIERVIKDMWTENIIISDNTPVPNPMFDHLADNYEAATGLIVDITPRWMLWSVKDDSENRFLSENDKIERVGANKWRYRWDTVLIRNDNDDPILLVEKLNDNLRITLEDFDTVFPLWKADIYYDDIKLWDDVVPDDPRIGENVVVDGTTQLIVSINVRDPRGAARYSSTVELG
;
A
#
# COMPACT_ATOMS: atom_id res chain seq x y z
N MET A 1 -13.29 -67.52 50.39
CA MET A 1 -12.08 -66.78 50.81
C MET A 1 -12.52 -65.37 51.17
N ARG A 2 -12.51 -64.99 52.46
CA ARG A 2 -12.99 -63.67 52.94
C ARG A 2 -11.81 -62.70 52.89
N ILE A 3 -11.92 -61.66 52.06
CA ILE A 3 -10.95 -60.58 51.97
C ILE A 3 -10.98 -59.81 53.30
N ARG A 4 -9.83 -59.65 53.97
CA ARG A 4 -9.71 -58.88 55.23
C ARG A 4 -10.07 -57.41 54.95
N GLN A 5 -10.69 -56.70 55.90
CA GLN A 5 -11.17 -55.32 55.73
C GLN A 5 -10.12 -54.37 55.13
N ASP A 6 -8.84 -54.54 55.46
CA ASP A 6 -7.74 -53.73 54.92
C ASP A 6 -7.52 -53.94 53.40
N GLN A 7 -7.77 -55.15 52.89
CA GLN A 7 -7.69 -55.45 51.45
C GLN A 7 -8.93 -54.94 50.69
N GLN A 8 -10.09 -54.82 51.35
CA GLN A 8 -11.27 -54.21 50.73
C GLN A 8 -11.05 -52.71 50.49
N GLY A 9 -10.41 -52.01 51.43
CA GLY A 9 -10.02 -50.60 51.27
C GLY A 9 -9.03 -50.38 50.12
N PHE A 10 -8.05 -51.29 49.97
CA PHE A 10 -7.07 -51.25 48.87
C PHE A 10 -7.69 -51.53 47.49
N VAL A 11 -8.63 -52.48 47.42
CA VAL A 11 -9.35 -52.77 46.16
C VAL A 11 -10.28 -51.61 45.80
N LEU A 12 -10.99 -51.01 46.77
CA LEU A 12 -11.85 -49.85 46.55
C LEU A 12 -11.07 -48.59 46.14
N SER A 13 -9.91 -48.34 46.74
CA SER A 13 -9.06 -47.23 46.32
C SER A 13 -8.41 -47.47 44.96
N GLY A 14 -8.02 -48.70 44.65
CA GLY A 14 -7.50 -49.08 43.33
C GLY A 14 -8.54 -48.98 42.21
N THR A 15 -9.79 -49.41 42.44
CA THR A 15 -10.87 -49.26 41.46
C THR A 15 -11.32 -47.80 41.32
N ALA A 16 -11.35 -47.02 42.41
CA ALA A 16 -11.59 -45.60 42.34
C ALA A 16 -10.50 -44.89 41.51
N LEU A 17 -9.23 -45.24 41.72
CA LEU A 17 -8.12 -44.68 40.93
C LEU A 17 -8.26 -45.06 39.44
N LEU A 18 -8.57 -46.32 39.15
CA LEU A 18 -8.78 -46.82 37.78
C LEU A 18 -9.97 -46.17 37.06
N LEU A 19 -10.95 -45.66 37.80
CA LEU A 19 -12.11 -44.95 37.23
C LEU A 19 -11.84 -43.45 37.07
N ILE A 20 -11.15 -42.84 38.03
CA ILE A 20 -10.88 -41.39 38.04
C ILE A 20 -9.80 -41.03 37.01
N LEU A 21 -8.75 -41.85 36.86
CA LEU A 21 -7.64 -41.54 35.94
C LEU A 21 -8.10 -41.40 34.48
N PRO A 22 -8.87 -42.34 33.91
CA PRO A 22 -9.41 -42.21 32.56
C PRO A 22 -10.36 -41.02 32.42
N ALA A 23 -11.18 -40.74 33.44
CA ALA A 23 -12.08 -39.59 33.43
C ALA A 23 -11.30 -38.26 33.41
N MET A 24 -10.23 -38.14 34.21
CA MET A 24 -9.34 -36.98 34.17
C MET A 24 -8.64 -36.85 32.82
N LEU A 25 -8.16 -37.96 32.27
CA LEU A 25 -7.52 -37.99 30.94
C LEU A 25 -8.47 -37.52 29.84
N LEU A 26 -9.70 -38.03 29.81
CA LEU A 26 -10.73 -37.60 28.85
C LEU A 26 -11.07 -36.12 29.00
N THR A 27 -11.19 -35.64 30.24
CA THR A 27 -11.49 -34.22 30.51
C THR A 27 -10.34 -33.33 30.05
N ALA A 28 -9.09 -33.69 30.36
CA ALA A 28 -7.90 -32.97 29.90
C ALA A 28 -7.80 -32.95 28.37
N SER A 29 -8.03 -34.10 27.72
CA SER A 29 -8.06 -34.23 26.26
C SER A 29 -9.12 -33.33 25.63
N PHE A 30 -10.30 -33.25 26.24
CA PHE A 30 -11.41 -32.44 25.78
C PHE A 30 -11.08 -30.94 25.91
N PHE A 31 -10.52 -30.50 27.03
CA PHE A 31 -10.09 -29.11 27.21
C PHE A 31 -9.02 -28.69 26.20
N GLU A 32 -8.05 -29.56 25.93
CA GLU A 32 -7.02 -29.30 24.92
C GLU A 32 -7.65 -29.14 23.53
N ALA A 33 -8.54 -30.06 23.13
CA ALA A 33 -9.21 -30.01 21.83
C ALA A 33 -10.06 -28.73 21.66
N VAL A 34 -10.76 -28.30 22.72
CA VAL A 34 -11.53 -27.04 22.71
C VAL A 34 -10.61 -25.83 22.60
N THR A 35 -9.48 -25.82 23.31
CA THR A 35 -8.49 -24.75 23.25
C THR A 35 -7.92 -24.61 21.85
N VAL A 36 -7.42 -25.72 21.28
CA VAL A 36 -6.89 -25.77 19.92
C VAL A 36 -7.95 -25.38 18.88
N GLY A 37 -9.20 -25.84 19.05
CA GLY A 37 -10.31 -25.43 18.18
C GLY A 37 -10.61 -23.94 18.25
N GLY A 38 -10.59 -23.36 19.46
CA GLY A 38 -10.77 -21.93 19.68
C GLY A 38 -9.66 -21.08 19.06
N GLU A 39 -8.40 -21.52 19.20
CA GLU A 39 -7.24 -20.88 18.57
C GLU A 39 -7.32 -20.91 17.05
N SER A 40 -7.70 -22.05 16.47
CA SER A 40 -7.89 -22.19 15.02
C SER A 40 -8.99 -21.27 14.50
N ALA A 41 -10.13 -21.18 15.20
CA ALA A 41 -11.22 -20.30 14.81
C ALA A 41 -10.83 -18.82 14.92
N TYR A 42 -10.11 -18.45 15.98
CA TYR A 42 -9.56 -17.10 16.14
C TYR A 42 -8.59 -16.76 15.00
N LEU A 43 -7.65 -17.65 14.69
CA LEU A 43 -6.67 -17.43 13.62
C LEU A 43 -7.34 -17.31 12.24
N GLN A 44 -8.37 -18.13 11.98
CA GLN A 44 -9.16 -18.01 10.76
C GLN A 44 -9.89 -16.66 10.69
N ALA A 45 -10.56 -16.23 11.77
CA ALA A 45 -11.25 -14.95 11.79
C ALA A 45 -10.28 -13.76 11.61
N THR A 46 -9.10 -13.81 12.22
CA THR A 46 -8.04 -12.80 12.02
C THR A 46 -7.53 -12.82 10.58
N SER A 47 -7.33 -14.00 9.99
CA SER A 47 -6.91 -14.16 8.60
C SER A 47 -7.94 -13.59 7.63
N ASP A 48 -9.22 -13.90 7.81
CA ASP A 48 -10.32 -13.40 6.98
C ASP A 48 -10.40 -11.87 7.07
N LYS A 49 -10.33 -11.32 8.28
CA LYS A 49 -10.34 -9.87 8.50
C LYS A 49 -9.19 -9.18 7.77
N VAL A 50 -7.96 -9.67 7.92
CA VAL A 50 -6.78 -9.12 7.24
C VAL A 50 -6.93 -9.21 5.72
N PHE A 51 -7.40 -10.33 5.20
CA PHE A 51 -7.61 -10.55 3.77
C PHE A 51 -8.68 -9.60 3.19
N TYR A 52 -9.86 -9.52 3.82
CA TYR A 52 -10.95 -8.67 3.32
C TYR A 52 -10.65 -7.19 3.47
N THR A 53 -9.94 -6.76 4.52
CA THR A 53 -9.44 -5.38 4.63
C THR A 53 -8.47 -5.05 3.50
N GLY A 54 -7.51 -5.93 3.21
CA GLY A 54 -6.58 -5.74 2.09
C GLY A 54 -7.29 -5.65 0.73
N LYS A 55 -8.28 -6.52 0.51
CA LYS A 55 -9.10 -6.49 -0.72
C LYS A 55 -9.97 -5.25 -0.84
N ASP A 56 -10.48 -4.74 0.27
CA ASP A 56 -11.27 -3.51 0.27
C ASP A 56 -10.39 -2.29 -0.05
N ILE A 57 -9.19 -2.20 0.53
CA ILE A 57 -8.21 -1.14 0.22
C ILE A 57 -7.86 -1.15 -1.27
N GLU A 58 -7.59 -2.32 -1.86
CA GLU A 58 -7.33 -2.45 -3.31
C GLU A 58 -8.46 -1.88 -4.16
N ARG A 59 -9.70 -2.21 -3.80
CA ARG A 59 -10.88 -1.75 -4.50
C ARG A 59 -11.01 -0.23 -4.37
N VAL A 60 -10.89 0.29 -3.15
CA VAL A 60 -10.99 1.74 -2.88
C VAL A 60 -9.92 2.51 -3.66
N ILE A 61 -8.68 2.05 -3.71
CA ILE A 61 -7.61 2.72 -4.48
C ILE A 61 -7.93 2.74 -5.98
N LYS A 62 -8.45 1.64 -6.54
CA LYS A 62 -8.88 1.58 -7.95
C LYS A 62 -10.06 2.49 -8.23
N ASP A 63 -11.02 2.55 -7.32
CA ASP A 63 -12.18 3.44 -7.41
C ASP A 63 -11.71 4.91 -7.36
N MET A 64 -10.79 5.25 -6.45
CA MET A 64 -10.21 6.59 -6.35
C MET A 64 -9.46 7.02 -7.60
N TRP A 65 -8.76 6.10 -8.29
CA TRP A 65 -8.17 6.38 -9.59
C TRP A 65 -9.23 6.63 -10.66
N THR A 66 -10.22 5.75 -10.74
CA THR A 66 -11.31 5.82 -11.74
C THR A 66 -12.12 7.11 -11.62
N GLU A 67 -12.41 7.50 -10.39
CA GLU A 67 -13.15 8.73 -10.05
C GLU A 67 -12.27 9.99 -10.05
N ASN A 68 -10.98 9.88 -10.39
CA ASN A 68 -10.00 10.99 -10.41
C ASN A 68 -9.86 11.70 -9.06
N ILE A 69 -10.01 10.97 -7.94
CA ILE A 69 -9.81 11.51 -6.59
C ILE A 69 -8.33 11.72 -6.31
N ILE A 70 -7.47 10.81 -6.80
CA ILE A 70 -6.00 10.90 -6.66
C ILE A 70 -5.45 12.07 -7.48
N ILE A 71 -6.09 12.34 -8.62
CA ILE A 71 -5.70 13.34 -9.62
C ILE A 71 -6.69 14.49 -9.50
N SER A 72 -6.55 15.30 -8.45
CA SER A 72 -7.46 16.41 -8.21
C SER A 72 -7.12 17.62 -9.08
N ASP A 73 -8.12 18.20 -9.73
CA ASP A 73 -7.98 19.45 -10.47
C ASP A 73 -7.50 20.56 -9.53
N ASN A 74 -6.25 20.99 -9.71
CA ASN A 74 -5.65 22.17 -9.09
C ASN A 74 -5.39 22.11 -7.58
N THR A 75 -5.57 20.96 -6.92
CA THR A 75 -5.06 20.74 -5.56
C THR A 75 -3.82 19.84 -5.57
N PRO A 76 -2.89 20.03 -4.64
CA PRO A 76 -1.67 19.24 -4.62
C PRO A 76 -1.90 17.73 -4.49
N VAL A 77 -1.01 16.93 -5.07
CA VAL A 77 -1.05 15.45 -5.06
C VAL A 77 -1.06 14.98 -3.62
N PRO A 78 -2.14 14.35 -3.16
CA PRO A 78 -2.29 14.14 -1.73
C PRO A 78 -1.54 12.87 -1.31
N ASN A 79 -0.22 12.95 -1.15
CA ASN A 79 0.50 11.92 -0.40
C ASN A 79 -0.10 11.72 1.01
N PRO A 80 -0.55 12.78 1.73
CA PRO A 80 -1.27 12.62 3.00
C PRO A 80 -2.57 11.81 2.91
N MET A 81 -3.17 11.65 1.73
CA MET A 81 -4.42 10.89 1.59
C MET A 81 -4.19 9.39 1.73
N PHE A 82 -3.07 8.83 1.28
CA PHE A 82 -2.78 7.41 1.47
C PHE A 82 -2.52 7.10 2.94
N ASP A 83 -1.83 7.99 3.65
CA ASP A 83 -1.62 7.90 5.09
C ASP A 83 -2.96 8.03 5.85
N HIS A 84 -3.79 9.01 5.52
CA HIS A 84 -5.12 9.14 6.11
C HIS A 84 -6.03 7.95 5.82
N LEU A 85 -5.93 7.36 4.63
CA LEU A 85 -6.66 6.14 4.29
C LEU A 85 -6.21 4.99 5.17
N ALA A 86 -4.89 4.81 5.33
CA ALA A 86 -4.32 3.81 6.21
C ALA A 86 -4.80 4.01 7.65
N ASP A 87 -4.65 5.21 8.22
CA ASP A 87 -5.11 5.58 9.57
C ASP A 87 -6.59 5.25 9.80
N ASN A 88 -7.44 5.52 8.80
CA ASN A 88 -8.87 5.22 8.88
C ASN A 88 -9.13 3.71 8.96
N TYR A 89 -8.42 2.91 8.17
CA TYR A 89 -8.53 1.45 8.26
C TYR A 89 -7.95 0.91 9.57
N GLU A 90 -6.83 1.46 10.05
CA GLU A 90 -6.26 1.10 11.36
C GLU A 90 -7.25 1.40 12.48
N ALA A 91 -7.87 2.59 12.49
CA ALA A 91 -8.84 2.98 13.50
C ALA A 91 -10.12 2.12 13.45
N ALA A 92 -10.60 1.78 12.25
CA ALA A 92 -11.83 1.00 12.07
C ALA A 92 -11.64 -0.48 12.36
N THR A 93 -10.46 -1.04 12.05
CA THR A 93 -10.22 -2.48 12.11
C THR A 93 -9.31 -2.89 13.25
N GLY A 94 -8.47 -2.01 13.79
CA GLY A 94 -7.41 -2.36 14.74
C GLY A 94 -6.30 -3.23 14.13
N LEU A 95 -6.21 -3.29 12.81
CA LEU A 95 -5.08 -3.86 12.07
C LEU A 95 -4.01 -2.79 11.88
N ILE A 96 -2.79 -3.21 11.57
CA ILE A 96 -1.73 -2.30 11.10
C ILE A 96 -1.80 -2.28 9.57
N VAL A 97 -1.88 -1.10 8.99
CA VAL A 97 -2.11 -0.87 7.56
C VAL A 97 -1.05 0.10 7.04
N ASP A 98 -0.24 -0.35 6.09
CA ASP A 98 0.70 0.50 5.37
C ASP A 98 0.23 0.61 3.90
N ILE A 99 0.05 1.83 3.41
CA ILE A 99 -0.30 2.12 2.01
C ILE A 99 0.78 3.03 1.43
N THR A 100 1.60 2.51 0.53
CA THR A 100 2.77 3.23 0.01
C THR A 100 2.63 3.50 -1.48
N PRO A 101 2.42 4.77 -1.90
CA PRO A 101 2.41 5.14 -3.30
C PRO A 101 3.84 5.26 -3.85
N ARG A 102 4.03 4.88 -5.12
CA ARG A 102 5.24 5.07 -5.91
C ARG A 102 4.84 5.58 -7.29
N TRP A 103 5.11 6.84 -7.54
CA TRP A 103 4.91 7.44 -8.85
C TRP A 103 5.99 6.96 -9.82
N MET A 104 5.57 6.62 -11.04
CA MET A 104 6.49 6.19 -12.09
C MET A 104 7.28 7.38 -12.64
N LEU A 105 6.67 8.56 -12.70
CA LEU A 105 7.36 9.79 -13.07
C LEU A 105 8.03 10.44 -11.86
N TRP A 106 9.30 10.81 -12.03
CA TRP A 106 10.08 11.55 -11.04
C TRP A 106 11.20 12.33 -11.72
N SER A 107 11.76 13.30 -11.01
CA SER A 107 12.84 14.16 -11.51
C SER A 107 14.00 14.24 -10.52
N VAL A 108 15.16 14.69 -11.02
CA VAL A 108 16.32 15.06 -10.19
C VAL A 108 16.72 16.47 -10.57
N LYS A 109 16.84 17.36 -9.58
CA LYS A 109 17.16 18.77 -9.80
C LYS A 109 18.62 19.03 -9.44
N ASP A 110 19.44 19.56 -10.36
CA ASP A 110 20.86 19.90 -10.09
C ASP A 110 21.66 18.81 -9.33
N ASP A 111 21.54 17.54 -9.73
CA ASP A 111 22.19 16.40 -9.07
C ASP A 111 21.79 16.18 -7.58
N SER A 112 20.60 16.64 -7.20
CA SER A 112 20.02 16.45 -5.85
C SER A 112 19.44 15.05 -5.63
N GLU A 113 18.70 14.88 -4.54
CA GLU A 113 17.89 13.68 -4.30
C GLU A 113 16.76 13.52 -5.33
N ASN A 114 16.31 12.28 -5.50
CA ASN A 114 15.17 11.92 -6.34
C ASN A 114 13.90 12.61 -5.84
N ARG A 115 13.24 13.35 -6.72
CA ARG A 115 11.98 14.04 -6.45
C ARG A 115 10.82 13.31 -7.11
N PHE A 116 10.08 12.55 -6.29
CA PHE A 116 8.77 12.02 -6.67
C PHE A 116 7.67 13.06 -6.45
N LEU A 117 6.52 12.86 -7.07
CA LEU A 117 5.34 13.70 -6.83
C LEU A 117 4.92 13.62 -5.36
N SER A 118 4.65 14.78 -4.79
CA SER A 118 4.46 15.04 -3.37
C SER A 118 3.29 15.99 -3.12
N GLU A 119 3.02 16.29 -1.86
CA GLU A 119 1.91 17.13 -1.37
C GLU A 119 1.85 18.57 -1.87
N ASN A 120 2.78 19.02 -2.72
CA ASN A 120 2.72 20.33 -3.35
C ASN A 120 2.62 20.26 -4.87
N ASP A 121 2.96 19.12 -5.47
CA ASP A 121 2.93 18.91 -6.92
C ASP A 121 1.49 18.72 -7.41
N LYS A 122 1.22 18.91 -8.70
CA LYS A 122 -0.15 18.86 -9.26
C LYS A 122 -0.20 17.93 -10.46
N ILE A 123 -1.28 17.15 -10.53
CA ILE A 123 -1.63 16.38 -11.73
C ILE A 123 -3.02 16.82 -12.15
N GLU A 124 -3.13 17.38 -13.35
CA GLU A 124 -4.37 17.90 -13.92
C GLU A 124 -4.84 16.98 -15.05
N ARG A 125 -6.13 16.67 -15.10
CA ARG A 125 -6.70 15.95 -16.24
C ARG A 125 -7.08 16.93 -17.35
N VAL A 126 -6.24 17.00 -18.38
CA VAL A 126 -6.42 17.94 -19.51
C VAL A 126 -7.25 17.37 -20.66
N GLY A 127 -7.58 16.08 -20.60
CA GLY A 127 -8.41 15.41 -21.59
C GLY A 127 -8.73 13.96 -21.24
N ALA A 128 -9.49 13.30 -22.11
CA ALA A 128 -9.65 11.85 -22.03
C ALA A 128 -8.28 11.19 -22.23
N ASN A 129 -7.84 10.39 -21.25
CA ASN A 129 -6.55 9.70 -21.27
C ASN A 129 -5.33 10.64 -21.37
N LYS A 130 -5.46 11.87 -20.87
CA LYS A 130 -4.37 12.86 -20.85
C LYS A 130 -4.26 13.54 -19.50
N TRP A 131 -3.05 13.59 -18.98
CA TRP A 131 -2.72 14.15 -17.69
C TRP A 131 -1.52 15.08 -17.80
N ARG A 132 -1.60 16.23 -17.18
CA ARG A 132 -0.51 17.18 -17.08
C ARG A 132 0.08 17.12 -15.68
N TYR A 133 1.37 16.85 -15.63
CA TYR A 133 2.16 16.78 -14.41
C TYR A 133 2.92 18.09 -14.23
N ARG A 134 2.80 18.65 -13.02
CA ARG A 134 3.53 19.85 -12.61
C ARG A 134 4.13 19.58 -11.25
N TRP A 135 5.42 19.80 -11.13
CA TRP A 135 6.06 19.86 -9.82
C TRP A 135 5.95 21.31 -9.35
N ASP A 136 5.25 21.54 -8.24
CA ASP A 136 4.95 22.89 -7.76
C ASP A 136 5.48 23.00 -6.33
N THR A 137 6.51 23.83 -6.16
CA THR A 137 7.14 24.07 -4.85
C THR A 137 6.49 25.27 -4.18
N VAL A 138 5.37 25.04 -3.49
CA VAL A 138 4.71 26.08 -2.67
C VAL A 138 5.45 26.30 -1.36
N LEU A 139 6.71 26.73 -1.38
CA LEU A 139 7.42 27.14 -0.17
C LEU A 139 8.23 28.42 -0.38
N ILE A 140 7.56 29.56 -0.15
CA ILE A 140 8.13 30.82 0.34
C ILE A 140 8.97 31.63 -0.68
N ARG A 141 9.37 31.02 -1.79
CA ARG A 141 9.82 31.70 -3.02
C ARG A 141 9.08 31.03 -4.17
N ASN A 142 8.65 31.80 -5.17
CA ASN A 142 8.14 31.25 -6.44
C ASN A 142 9.29 30.56 -7.18
N ASP A 143 9.80 29.47 -6.65
CA ASP A 143 10.78 28.61 -7.31
C ASP A 143 9.98 27.56 -8.08
N ASN A 144 9.16 28.04 -9.02
CA ASN A 144 8.52 27.21 -10.04
C ASN A 144 9.58 26.92 -11.11
N ASP A 145 10.62 26.17 -10.78
CA ASP A 145 11.71 25.87 -11.72
C ASP A 145 11.70 24.37 -12.05
N ASP A 146 10.62 23.92 -12.67
CA ASP A 146 10.35 22.51 -12.88
C ASP A 146 9.72 22.21 -14.26
N PRO A 147 10.03 21.04 -14.84
CA PRO A 147 9.45 20.62 -16.11
C PRO A 147 7.94 20.37 -15.97
N ILE A 148 7.19 20.75 -16.99
CA ILE A 148 5.79 20.40 -17.15
C ILE A 148 5.70 19.26 -18.15
N LEU A 149 5.10 18.15 -17.75
CA LEU A 149 4.95 16.98 -18.60
C LEU A 149 3.49 16.76 -18.97
N LEU A 150 3.26 16.41 -20.23
CA LEU A 150 1.98 15.91 -20.72
C LEU A 150 2.08 14.40 -20.96
N VAL A 151 1.29 13.64 -20.24
CA VAL A 151 1.20 12.18 -20.36
C VAL A 151 -0.10 11.82 -21.06
N GLU A 152 0.00 11.07 -22.15
CA GLU A 152 -1.14 10.59 -22.94
C GLU A 152 -1.13 9.07 -23.01
N LYS A 153 -2.23 8.42 -22.64
CA LYS A 153 -2.36 6.96 -22.79
C LYS A 153 -2.77 6.60 -24.22
N LEU A 154 -1.91 5.84 -24.88
CA LEU A 154 -2.03 5.36 -26.25
C LEU A 154 -2.15 3.83 -26.26
N ASN A 155 -3.37 3.31 -26.26
CA ASN A 155 -3.64 1.87 -26.14
C ASN A 155 -2.91 1.29 -24.91
N ASP A 156 -1.88 0.47 -25.14
CA ASP A 156 -1.08 -0.22 -24.11
C ASP A 156 0.19 0.53 -23.69
N ASN A 157 0.41 1.75 -24.21
CA ASN A 157 1.61 2.56 -23.97
C ASN A 157 1.26 3.95 -23.41
N LEU A 158 2.24 4.62 -22.84
CA LEU A 158 2.17 6.06 -22.53
C LEU A 158 3.06 6.85 -23.48
N ARG A 159 2.55 7.94 -24.02
CA ARG A 159 3.36 9.00 -24.61
C ARG A 159 3.56 10.09 -23.58
N ILE A 160 4.81 10.36 -23.24
CA ILE A 160 5.21 11.41 -22.32
C ILE A 160 5.84 12.50 -23.18
N THR A 161 5.32 13.72 -23.07
CA THR A 161 5.78 14.89 -23.82
C THR A 161 6.32 15.89 -22.83
N LEU A 162 7.51 16.44 -23.09
CA LEU A 162 8.00 17.62 -22.39
C LEU A 162 7.19 18.82 -22.90
N GLU A 163 6.16 19.21 -22.16
CA GLU A 163 5.18 20.21 -22.63
C GLU A 163 5.75 21.63 -22.50
N ASP A 164 6.41 21.90 -21.37
CA ASP A 164 6.99 23.21 -21.06
C ASP A 164 7.99 23.08 -19.90
N PHE A 165 8.64 24.17 -19.52
CA PHE A 165 9.42 24.27 -18.30
C PHE A 165 9.01 25.56 -17.58
N ASP A 166 8.31 25.43 -16.44
CA ASP A 166 8.00 26.61 -15.64
C ASP A 166 9.32 27.08 -15.02
N THR A 167 9.63 28.38 -15.12
CA THR A 167 10.81 28.95 -14.47
C THR A 167 10.58 30.40 -14.06
N VAL A 168 11.14 30.74 -12.91
CA VAL A 168 11.39 32.13 -12.51
C VAL A 168 12.88 32.46 -12.61
N PHE A 169 13.78 31.45 -12.59
CA PHE A 169 15.23 31.62 -12.65
C PHE A 169 15.92 30.67 -13.65
N PRO A 170 16.70 31.18 -14.63
CA PRO A 170 17.24 30.40 -15.76
C PRO A 170 18.44 29.51 -15.43
N LEU A 171 18.65 29.15 -14.16
CA LEU A 171 19.87 28.45 -13.72
C LEU A 171 19.66 26.98 -13.35
N TRP A 172 18.41 26.52 -13.29
CA TRP A 172 18.10 25.16 -12.86
C TRP A 172 17.98 24.21 -14.03
N LYS A 173 18.45 22.99 -13.82
CA LYS A 173 18.27 21.88 -14.76
C LYS A 173 17.66 20.67 -14.05
N ALA A 174 16.83 19.94 -14.79
CA ALA A 174 16.17 18.75 -14.28
C ALA A 174 16.41 17.54 -15.19
N ASP A 175 16.84 16.43 -14.60
CA ASP A 175 16.73 15.13 -15.24
C ASP A 175 15.34 14.57 -15.01
N ILE A 176 14.74 13.96 -16.03
CA ILE A 176 13.38 13.43 -15.99
C ILE A 176 13.41 11.93 -16.23
N TYR A 177 12.72 11.18 -15.37
CA TYR A 177 12.70 9.73 -15.39
C TYR A 177 11.27 9.19 -15.40
N TYR A 178 11.13 8.01 -16.00
CA TYR A 178 9.97 7.14 -15.86
C TYR A 178 10.44 5.76 -15.40
N ASP A 179 10.05 5.36 -14.20
CA ASP A 179 10.60 4.22 -13.46
C ASP A 179 12.13 4.30 -13.43
N ASP A 180 12.84 3.31 -13.98
CA ASP A 180 14.30 3.30 -14.04
C ASP A 180 14.86 3.90 -15.35
N ILE A 181 14.01 4.43 -16.22
CA ILE A 181 14.38 4.94 -17.55
C ILE A 181 14.54 6.46 -17.49
N LYS A 182 15.74 6.95 -17.79
CA LYS A 182 15.98 8.39 -18.04
C LYS A 182 15.36 8.77 -19.38
N LEU A 183 14.40 9.70 -19.35
CA LEU A 183 13.73 10.22 -20.54
C LEU A 183 14.50 11.40 -21.13
N TRP A 184 14.87 12.36 -20.27
CA TRP A 184 15.65 13.54 -20.64
C TRP A 184 16.67 13.87 -19.56
N ASP A 185 17.80 14.40 -19.99
CA ASP A 185 18.89 14.91 -19.16
C ASP A 185 18.99 16.43 -19.24
N ASP A 186 19.34 17.07 -18.13
CA ASP A 186 19.65 18.50 -18.04
C ASP A 186 18.58 19.39 -18.73
N VAL A 187 17.29 19.12 -18.51
CA VAL A 187 16.20 19.92 -19.08
C VAL A 187 16.19 21.30 -18.42
N VAL A 188 16.18 22.35 -19.25
CA VAL A 188 16.29 23.75 -18.82
C VAL A 188 15.10 24.59 -19.32
N PRO A 189 14.96 25.84 -18.86
CA PRO A 189 14.07 26.80 -19.48
C PRO A 189 14.35 27.01 -20.96
N ASP A 190 13.29 27.13 -21.78
CA ASP A 190 13.36 27.24 -23.23
C ASP A 190 14.17 26.11 -23.91
N ASP A 191 14.19 24.91 -23.31
CA ASP A 191 14.89 23.76 -23.88
C ASP A 191 14.40 23.49 -25.31
N PRO A 192 15.29 23.31 -26.30
CA PRO A 192 14.90 23.03 -27.69
C PRO A 192 14.07 21.74 -27.84
N ARG A 193 14.10 20.85 -26.84
CA ARG A 193 13.33 19.61 -26.78
C ARG A 193 11.91 19.81 -26.26
N ILE A 194 11.50 21.02 -25.87
CA ILE A 194 10.10 21.30 -25.55
C ILE A 194 9.22 20.95 -26.76
N GLY A 195 8.20 20.12 -26.53
CA GLY A 195 7.35 19.50 -27.54
C GLY A 195 7.82 18.11 -28.02
N GLU A 196 9.03 17.68 -27.68
CA GLU A 196 9.49 16.30 -27.91
C GLU A 196 8.75 15.32 -27.00
N ASN A 197 8.62 14.09 -27.48
CA ASN A 197 7.95 13.03 -26.75
C ASN A 197 8.70 11.70 -26.82
N VAL A 198 8.58 10.95 -25.73
CA VAL A 198 9.05 9.58 -25.59
C VAL A 198 7.84 8.68 -25.37
N VAL A 199 7.84 7.51 -26.02
CA VAL A 199 6.83 6.48 -25.80
C VAL A 199 7.45 5.42 -24.90
N VAL A 200 6.77 5.13 -23.79
CA VAL A 200 7.15 4.07 -22.84
C VAL A 200 6.13 2.94 -22.92
N ASP A 201 6.62 1.71 -22.76
CA ASP A 201 5.77 0.53 -22.75
C ASP A 201 4.98 0.45 -21.45
N GLY A 202 3.71 0.03 -21.55
CA GLY A 202 2.79 -0.04 -20.43
C GLY A 202 2.05 1.26 -20.16
N THR A 203 1.05 1.20 -19.29
CA THR A 203 0.16 2.33 -18.98
C THR A 203 0.30 2.83 -17.55
N THR A 204 1.08 2.14 -16.72
CA THR A 204 1.18 2.38 -15.28
C THR A 204 1.82 3.73 -14.97
N GLN A 205 1.11 4.59 -14.25
CA GLN A 205 1.58 5.90 -13.81
C GLN A 205 1.85 5.93 -12.30
N LEU A 206 1.13 5.11 -11.54
CA LEU A 206 1.23 5.02 -10.09
C LEU A 206 1.16 3.55 -9.66
N ILE A 207 2.06 3.14 -8.78
CA ILE A 207 2.04 1.84 -8.13
C ILE A 207 1.75 2.06 -6.66
N VAL A 208 0.74 1.40 -6.11
CA VAL A 208 0.41 1.47 -4.69
C VAL A 208 0.63 0.11 -4.05
N SER A 209 1.56 0.06 -3.11
CA SER A 209 1.82 -1.13 -2.29
C SER A 209 0.95 -1.10 -1.05
N ILE A 210 0.26 -2.19 -0.78
CA ILE A 210 -0.64 -2.36 0.35
C ILE A 210 -0.06 -3.46 1.24
N ASN A 211 0.07 -3.18 2.53
CA ASN A 211 0.42 -4.15 3.55
C ASN A 211 -0.60 -4.06 4.68
N VAL A 212 -1.24 -5.18 5.02
CA VAL A 212 -2.17 -5.27 6.14
C VAL A 212 -1.71 -6.41 7.03
N ARG A 213 -1.53 -6.15 8.33
CA ARG A 213 -1.10 -7.18 9.28
C ARG A 213 -1.85 -7.08 10.59
N ASP A 214 -2.08 -8.24 11.20
CA ASP A 214 -2.51 -8.31 12.58
C ASP A 214 -1.39 -7.79 13.50
N PRO A 215 -1.68 -7.00 14.55
CA PRO A 215 -0.66 -6.49 15.46
C PRO A 215 0.19 -7.55 16.15
N ARG A 216 -0.30 -8.80 16.26
CA ARG A 216 0.45 -9.93 16.84
C ARG A 216 1.24 -10.71 15.79
N GLY A 217 1.15 -10.32 14.52
CA GLY A 217 1.86 -10.95 13.40
C GLY A 217 1.31 -12.31 12.97
N ALA A 218 0.13 -12.71 13.44
CA ALA A 218 -0.45 -14.02 13.15
C ALA A 218 -0.97 -14.15 11.70
N ALA A 219 -1.40 -13.04 11.11
CA ALA A 219 -1.86 -12.99 9.72
C ALA A 219 -1.34 -11.72 9.03
N ARG A 220 -1.08 -11.84 7.73
CA ARG A 220 -0.62 -10.74 6.88
C ARG A 220 -1.19 -10.85 5.48
N TYR A 221 -1.41 -9.71 4.85
CA TYR A 221 -1.81 -9.55 3.48
C TYR A 221 -0.90 -8.51 2.83
N SER A 222 -0.46 -8.77 1.61
CA SER A 222 0.25 -7.77 0.83
C SER A 222 -0.12 -7.88 -0.63
N SER A 223 -0.26 -6.73 -1.26
CA SER A 223 -0.56 -6.63 -2.68
C SER A 223 -0.04 -5.33 -3.26
N THR A 224 -0.04 -5.28 -4.59
CA THR A 224 0.37 -4.12 -5.37
C THR A 224 -0.73 -3.81 -6.36
N VAL A 225 -1.13 -2.54 -6.43
CA VAL A 225 -2.10 -2.02 -7.39
C VAL A 225 -1.38 -1.11 -8.36
N GLU A 226 -1.41 -1.47 -9.64
CA GLU A 226 -0.91 -0.63 -10.73
C GLU A 226 -2.07 0.21 -11.31
N LEU A 227 -1.85 1.52 -11.42
CA LEU A 227 -2.85 2.50 -11.84
C LEU A 227 -2.34 3.26 -13.06
N GLY A 228 -3.15 3.31 -14.11
CA GLY A 228 -2.73 3.80 -15.43
C GLY A 228 -3.82 3.87 -16.48
#